data_AF-A0A8T7CDB3-F1
#
_entry.id   AF-A0A8T7CDB3-F1
#
_cell.length_a   1.000
_cell.length_b   1.000
_cell.length_c   1.000
_cell.angle_alpha   90.00
_cell.angle_beta   90.00
_cell.angle_gamma   90.00
#
_symmetry.space_group_name_H-M   'P 1'
#
loop_
_entity.id
_entity.type
_entity.pdbx_description
1 polymer ?
#
loop_
_entity_poly.entity_id
_entity_poly.type
_entity_poly.pdbx_seq_one_letter_code
_entity_poly.pdbx_strand_id
1 'polypeptide(L)'
;MLTPDTVTFGVTGLATVLAVLLAFRSCQRRKVQLGDEPTLPRYITSRARYWVGIGLYCLLAGGLFLLLVWQWVPVQPLISLLMTSVADGDLAGFFARLEGRTVLPLIFGGIYLLLLRLESRFNPLLLLRDALYDLFAQPRQVQEVYQVLRNSRLADIDAGIKSDIVGRLWVPSIDDGDFDKASDTVEYRWAYSCVLFDKIRSYADDSSFQRFFTEPSLKWGDICLSFQASSERVASWRNGAPHYTKTVRLIADLDKLGGLLARLLACIVVFGSASEEELWRTVNRLGGRVRRARLKHTYKYFLTFTAAVVGGVLIGREVAVLFHNVIFPDQTLRHFSFDTFRWVLYAVAIYIVPILIVFAGRVAADRFISPAEQRYYGFYTLAIVAGFLVSTSVSALILGLSREPEAFTFFSAFADSMRWGILPALMAGFVAYQMDAQVSDEEPKSRMFLGALARFFVWAVIAVVIALYATDELGPVDAQLRFTIVVTTLFVAGALAAVARFKTVYLGTADG
;
A
#
# COMPACT_ATOMS: atom_id res chain seq x y z
N MET A 1 -43.93 -3.99 -21.72
CA MET A 1 -43.14 -2.79 -22.10
C MET A 1 -41.98 -2.68 -21.13
N LEU A 2 -40.74 -2.86 -21.60
CA LEU A 2 -39.54 -2.60 -20.79
C LEU A 2 -39.34 -1.08 -20.75
N THR A 3 -39.30 -0.48 -19.56
CA THR A 3 -38.99 0.95 -19.43
C THR A 3 -37.51 1.18 -19.77
N PRO A 4 -37.14 2.32 -20.36
CA PRO A 4 -35.75 2.63 -20.72
C PRO A 4 -34.77 2.48 -19.54
N ASP A 5 -35.25 2.65 -18.30
CA ASP A 5 -34.47 2.46 -17.08
C ASP A 5 -34.11 1.00 -16.83
N THR A 6 -35.05 0.07 -17.05
CA THR A 6 -34.81 -1.38 -16.88
C THR A 6 -33.83 -1.92 -17.92
N VAL A 7 -33.90 -1.42 -19.16
CA VAL A 7 -32.96 -1.78 -20.23
C VAL A 7 -31.56 -1.21 -19.94
N THR A 8 -31.50 0.03 -19.46
CA THR A 8 -30.26 0.68 -19.04
C THR A 8 -29.55 -0.10 -17.95
N PHE A 9 -30.26 -0.45 -16.88
CA PHE A 9 -29.73 -1.26 -15.79
C PHE A 9 -29.23 -2.63 -16.26
N GLY A 10 -29.99 -3.27 -17.16
CA GLY A 10 -29.63 -4.55 -17.75
C GLY A 10 -28.32 -4.48 -18.55
N VAL A 11 -28.18 -3.49 -19.44
CA VAL A 11 -26.98 -3.32 -20.28
C VAL A 11 -25.75 -2.97 -19.45
N THR A 12 -25.87 -2.07 -18.48
CA THR A 12 -24.76 -1.72 -17.57
C THR A 12 -24.37 -2.90 -16.68
N GLY A 13 -25.33 -3.69 -16.21
CA GLY A 13 -25.07 -4.91 -15.45
C GLY A 13 -24.30 -5.93 -16.27
N LEU A 14 -24.72 -6.16 -17.53
CA LEU A 14 -24.10 -7.12 -18.43
C LEU A 14 -22.66 -6.71 -18.81
N ALA A 15 -22.44 -5.41 -19.06
CA ALA A 15 -21.11 -4.86 -19.31
C ALA A 15 -20.18 -4.94 -18.08
N THR A 16 -20.72 -4.77 -16.88
CA THR A 16 -19.96 -4.91 -15.63
C THR A 16 -19.58 -6.37 -15.39
N VAL A 17 -20.49 -7.31 -15.64
CA VAL A 17 -20.19 -8.76 -15.60
C VAL A 17 -19.08 -9.10 -16.60
N LEU A 18 -19.11 -8.53 -17.80
CA LEU A 18 -18.05 -8.71 -18.79
C LEU A 18 -16.70 -8.16 -18.31
N ALA A 19 -16.68 -6.97 -17.70
CA ALA A 19 -15.47 -6.40 -17.11
C ALA A 19 -14.90 -7.29 -15.99
N VAL A 20 -15.75 -7.82 -15.12
CA VAL A 20 -15.37 -8.75 -14.04
C VAL A 20 -14.81 -10.06 -14.61
N LEU A 21 -15.42 -10.62 -15.66
CA LEU A 21 -14.94 -11.83 -16.31
C LEU A 21 -13.59 -11.62 -17.00
N LEU A 22 -13.38 -10.47 -17.63
CA LEU A 22 -12.09 -10.10 -18.24
C LEU A 22 -11.02 -9.88 -17.17
N ALA A 23 -11.35 -9.20 -16.06
CA ALA A 23 -10.47 -9.07 -14.91
C ALA A 23 -10.07 -10.44 -14.34
N PHE A 24 -11.04 -11.35 -14.16
CA PHE A 24 -10.78 -12.72 -13.71
C PHE A 24 -9.84 -13.49 -14.67
N ARG A 25 -10.05 -13.38 -15.98
CA ARG A 25 -9.16 -14.01 -16.99
C ARG A 25 -7.76 -13.39 -16.99
N SER A 26 -7.64 -12.08 -16.82
CA SER A 26 -6.34 -11.38 -16.75
C SER A 26 -5.49 -11.85 -15.57
N CYS A 27 -6.15 -12.29 -14.49
CA CYS A 27 -5.52 -12.87 -13.31
C CYS A 27 -4.95 -14.27 -13.56
N GLN A 28 -5.69 -15.12 -14.27
CA GLN A 28 -5.27 -16.51 -14.50
C GLN A 28 -4.07 -16.67 -15.44
N ARG A 29 -3.69 -15.63 -16.20
CA ARG A 29 -2.60 -15.71 -17.19
C ARG A 29 -1.19 -15.58 -16.61
N ARG A 30 -1.03 -15.08 -15.38
CA ARG A 30 0.30 -14.86 -14.78
C ARG A 30 0.90 -16.18 -14.29
N LYS A 31 2.10 -16.50 -14.76
CA LYS A 31 2.94 -17.61 -14.28
C LYS A 31 4.16 -17.03 -13.55
N VAL A 32 4.51 -17.61 -12.40
CA VAL A 32 5.72 -17.29 -11.65
C VAL A 32 6.80 -18.29 -12.07
N GLN A 33 7.97 -17.81 -12.46
CA GLN A 33 9.10 -18.70 -12.76
C GLN A 33 9.71 -19.17 -11.44
N LEU A 34 9.68 -20.49 -11.21
CA LEU A 34 10.40 -21.15 -10.12
C LEU A 34 11.39 -22.11 -10.78
N GLY A 35 12.68 -21.76 -10.77
CA GLY A 35 13.69 -22.50 -11.53
C GLY A 35 13.47 -22.38 -13.04
N ASP A 36 13.59 -23.50 -13.76
CA ASP A 36 13.48 -23.57 -15.22
C ASP A 36 12.03 -23.70 -15.72
N GLU A 37 11.04 -23.86 -14.82
CA GLU A 37 9.65 -24.09 -15.19
C GLU A 37 8.68 -22.98 -14.71
N PRO A 38 7.75 -22.54 -15.58
CA PRO A 38 6.76 -21.53 -15.22
C PRO A 38 5.59 -22.16 -14.44
N THR A 39 5.49 -21.86 -13.13
CA THR A 39 4.47 -22.39 -12.21
C THR A 39 3.35 -21.38 -11.95
N LEU A 40 2.12 -21.85 -11.72
CA LEU A 40 0.99 -20.95 -11.42
C LEU A 40 1.01 -20.50 -9.95
N PRO A 41 0.68 -19.23 -9.65
CA PRO A 41 0.64 -18.69 -8.27
C PRO A 41 -0.25 -19.48 -7.30
N ARG A 42 -1.28 -20.15 -7.82
CA ARG A 42 -2.21 -20.99 -7.02
C ARG A 42 -1.51 -22.13 -6.29
N TYR A 43 -0.35 -22.58 -6.77
CA TYR A 43 0.43 -23.65 -6.14
C TYR A 43 1.32 -23.14 -4.99
N ILE A 44 1.45 -21.81 -4.86
CA ILE A 44 2.39 -21.16 -3.94
C ILE A 44 1.63 -20.51 -2.77
N THR A 45 0.39 -20.08 -2.98
CA THR A 45 -0.42 -19.39 -1.95
C THR A 45 -1.52 -20.27 -1.36
N SER A 46 -1.95 -20.01 -0.11
CA SER A 46 -3.10 -20.71 0.47
C SER A 46 -4.38 -20.45 -0.35
N ARG A 47 -5.20 -21.49 -0.52
CA ARG A 47 -6.40 -21.45 -1.37
C ARG A 47 -7.32 -20.29 -1.01
N ALA A 48 -7.51 -20.00 0.28
CA ALA A 48 -8.35 -18.91 0.75
C ALA A 48 -7.82 -17.52 0.34
N ARG A 49 -6.53 -17.23 0.57
CA ARG A 49 -5.94 -15.92 0.24
C ARG A 49 -5.92 -15.65 -1.27
N TYR A 50 -5.68 -16.70 -2.07
CA TYR A 50 -5.76 -16.64 -3.53
C TYR A 50 -7.15 -16.20 -4.02
N TRP A 51 -8.21 -16.80 -3.48
CA TRP A 51 -9.58 -16.46 -3.86
C TRP A 51 -10.02 -15.08 -3.36
N VAL A 52 -9.61 -14.68 -2.14
CA VAL A 52 -9.88 -13.33 -1.63
C VAL A 52 -9.23 -12.27 -2.51
N GLY A 53 -7.98 -12.48 -2.93
CA GLY A 53 -7.26 -11.51 -3.75
C GLY A 53 -7.83 -11.35 -5.15
N ILE A 54 -8.23 -12.46 -5.78
CA ILE A 54 -8.94 -12.43 -7.05
C ILE A 54 -10.29 -11.73 -6.88
N GLY A 55 -11.03 -12.04 -5.81
CA GLY A 55 -12.31 -11.41 -5.51
C GLY A 55 -12.19 -9.89 -5.38
N LEU A 56 -11.18 -9.42 -4.63
CA LEU A 56 -10.92 -7.99 -4.42
C LEU A 56 -10.55 -7.26 -5.71
N TYR A 57 -9.69 -7.85 -6.54
CA TYR A 57 -9.33 -7.27 -7.84
C TYR A 57 -10.54 -7.21 -8.79
N CYS A 58 -11.33 -8.28 -8.86
CA CYS A 58 -12.55 -8.32 -9.67
C CYS A 58 -13.57 -7.27 -9.20
N LEU A 59 -13.74 -7.09 -7.88
CA LEU A 59 -14.60 -6.05 -7.30
C LEU A 59 -14.11 -4.65 -7.64
N LEU A 60 -12.81 -4.37 -7.51
CA LEU A 60 -12.21 -3.08 -7.85
C LEU A 60 -12.31 -2.77 -9.34
N ALA A 61 -11.99 -3.74 -10.21
CA ALA A 61 -12.07 -3.58 -11.66
C ALA A 61 -13.51 -3.40 -12.15
N GLY A 62 -14.46 -4.13 -11.56
CA GLY A 62 -15.89 -3.97 -11.82
C GLY A 62 -16.42 -2.63 -11.31
N GLY A 63 -16.03 -2.23 -10.09
CA GLY A 63 -16.43 -0.96 -9.49
C GLY A 63 -15.90 0.26 -10.24
N LEU A 64 -14.63 0.23 -10.66
CA LEU A 64 -14.03 1.29 -11.50
C LEU A 64 -14.71 1.39 -12.87
N PHE A 65 -15.03 0.25 -13.49
CA PHE A 65 -15.78 0.24 -14.73
C PHE A 65 -17.19 0.84 -14.55
N LEU A 66 -17.88 0.45 -13.47
CA LEU A 66 -19.22 0.92 -13.16
C LEU A 66 -19.23 2.43 -12.86
N LEU A 67 -18.23 2.93 -12.14
CA LEU A 67 -18.04 4.36 -11.89
C LEU A 67 -17.76 5.13 -13.19
N LEU A 68 -16.95 4.58 -14.08
CA LEU A 68 -16.61 5.18 -15.38
C LEU A 68 -17.83 5.23 -16.32
N VAL A 69 -18.63 4.16 -16.36
CA VAL A 69 -19.87 4.10 -17.16
C VAL A 69 -20.94 5.00 -16.56
N TRP A 70 -21.08 5.05 -15.24
CA TRP A 70 -22.17 5.76 -14.58
C TRP A 70 -21.95 7.26 -14.47
N GLN A 71 -20.69 7.71 -14.34
CA GLN A 71 -20.37 9.15 -14.24
C GLN A 71 -20.28 9.86 -15.61
N TRP A 72 -19.97 9.12 -16.67
CA TRP A 72 -19.71 9.74 -17.99
C TRP A 72 -20.78 9.39 -19.04
N VAL A 73 -21.53 8.31 -18.87
CA VAL A 73 -22.58 7.90 -19.83
C VAL A 73 -23.95 8.17 -19.21
N PRO A 74 -24.72 9.18 -19.66
CA PRO A 74 -26.17 9.08 -19.58
C PRO A 74 -26.57 7.96 -20.56
N VAL A 75 -26.67 6.72 -20.07
CA VAL A 75 -26.95 5.55 -20.91
C VAL A 75 -28.38 5.60 -21.47
N GLN A 76 -29.30 6.28 -20.76
CA GLN A 76 -30.69 6.51 -21.18
C GLN A 76 -30.83 7.15 -22.58
N PRO A 77 -30.19 8.29 -22.91
CA PRO A 77 -30.27 8.89 -24.24
C PRO A 77 -29.67 7.99 -25.33
N LEU A 78 -28.63 7.22 -25.03
CA LEU A 78 -28.00 6.33 -26.01
C LEU A 78 -28.89 5.11 -26.34
N ILE A 79 -29.52 4.51 -25.32
CA ILE A 79 -30.42 3.36 -25.49
C ILE A 79 -31.76 3.78 -26.09
N SER A 80 -32.28 4.95 -25.72
CA SER A 80 -33.49 5.49 -26.36
C SER A 80 -33.24 5.78 -27.84
N LEU A 81 -32.12 6.42 -28.20
CA LEU A 81 -31.70 6.59 -29.61
C LEU A 81 -31.52 5.26 -30.33
N LEU A 82 -30.85 4.28 -29.70
CA LEU A 82 -30.63 2.95 -30.27
C LEU A 82 -31.98 2.24 -30.52
N MET A 83 -32.88 2.24 -29.53
CA MET A 83 -34.20 1.62 -29.67
C MET A 83 -35.06 2.30 -30.73
N THR A 84 -35.03 3.64 -30.84
CA THR A 84 -35.72 4.34 -31.92
C THR A 84 -35.10 4.04 -33.29
N SER A 85 -33.77 4.05 -33.43
CA SER A 85 -33.09 3.78 -34.70
C SER A 85 -33.20 2.33 -35.18
N VAL A 86 -33.26 1.36 -34.26
CA VAL A 86 -33.50 -0.05 -34.56
C VAL A 86 -34.96 -0.29 -34.95
N ALA A 87 -35.90 0.42 -34.32
CA ALA A 87 -37.30 0.40 -34.72
C ALA A 87 -37.52 1.02 -36.12
N ASP A 88 -36.77 2.08 -36.44
CA ASP A 88 -36.86 2.80 -37.72
C ASP A 88 -35.95 2.23 -38.83
N GLY A 89 -35.07 1.28 -38.51
CA GLY A 89 -34.15 0.64 -39.47
C GLY A 89 -33.02 1.52 -40.00
N ASP A 90 -32.81 2.71 -39.42
CA ASP A 90 -31.85 3.71 -39.90
C ASP A 90 -30.57 3.76 -39.04
N LEU A 91 -29.64 2.85 -39.32
CA LEU A 91 -28.32 2.80 -38.67
C LEU A 91 -27.39 3.95 -39.13
N ALA A 92 -27.61 4.54 -40.31
CA ALA A 92 -26.79 5.64 -40.81
C ALA A 92 -27.12 6.95 -40.09
N GLY A 93 -28.42 7.21 -39.84
CA GLY A 93 -28.89 8.32 -39.00
C GLY A 93 -28.46 8.23 -37.54
N PHE A 94 -28.25 7.02 -37.01
CA PHE A 94 -27.72 6.80 -35.65
C PHE A 94 -26.29 7.35 -35.49
N PHE A 95 -25.39 7.03 -36.42
CA PHE A 95 -24.01 7.53 -36.38
C PHE A 95 -23.91 9.05 -36.60
N ALA A 96 -24.82 9.63 -37.38
CA ALA A 96 -24.86 11.07 -37.63
C ALA A 96 -25.40 11.90 -36.45
N ARG A 97 -26.21 11.31 -35.56
CA ARG A 97 -26.81 11.97 -34.39
C ARG A 97 -26.03 11.76 -33.08
N LEU A 98 -24.91 11.03 -33.12
CA LEU A 98 -24.05 10.78 -31.98
C LEU A 98 -23.21 12.04 -31.65
N GLU A 99 -23.65 12.80 -30.66
CA GLU A 99 -22.90 13.97 -30.15
C GLU A 99 -21.59 13.55 -29.44
N GLY A 100 -20.56 14.39 -29.50
CA GLY A 100 -19.24 14.11 -28.89
C GLY A 100 -19.28 13.79 -27.39
N ARG A 101 -20.33 14.24 -26.68
CA ARG A 101 -20.56 14.00 -25.25
C ARG A 101 -21.02 12.57 -24.93
N THR A 102 -21.60 11.84 -25.88
CA THR A 102 -22.03 10.42 -25.73
C THR A 102 -21.04 9.44 -26.36
N VAL A 103 -20.25 9.88 -27.34
CA VAL A 103 -19.21 9.06 -28.00
C VAL A 103 -17.98 8.86 -27.13
N LEU A 104 -17.48 9.92 -26.47
CA LEU A 104 -16.29 9.87 -25.61
C LEU A 104 -16.36 8.77 -24.53
N PRO A 105 -17.46 8.67 -23.75
CA PRO A 105 -17.60 7.67 -22.69
C PRO A 105 -17.61 6.22 -23.19
N LEU A 106 -18.22 5.97 -24.36
CA LEU A 106 -18.25 4.66 -25.01
C LEU A 106 -16.85 4.25 -25.47
N ILE A 107 -16.08 5.22 -25.99
CA ILE A 107 -14.66 5.06 -26.32
C ILE A 107 -13.85 4.77 -25.06
N PHE A 108 -14.02 5.51 -23.96
CA PHE A 108 -13.30 5.27 -22.70
C PHE A 108 -13.66 3.91 -22.06
N GLY A 109 -14.93 3.51 -22.07
CA GLY A 109 -15.36 2.19 -21.62
C GLY A 109 -14.79 1.06 -22.49
N GLY A 110 -14.76 1.25 -23.81
CA GLY A 110 -14.12 0.35 -24.75
C GLY A 110 -12.61 0.23 -24.54
N ILE A 111 -11.93 1.37 -24.35
CA ILE A 111 -10.49 1.43 -24.01
C ILE A 111 -10.23 0.75 -22.67
N TYR A 112 -11.10 0.92 -21.67
CA TYR A 112 -10.96 0.25 -20.37
C TYR A 112 -11.05 -1.28 -20.50
N LEU A 113 -12.03 -1.79 -21.25
CA LEU A 113 -12.17 -3.23 -21.52
C LEU A 113 -10.99 -3.76 -22.37
N LEU A 114 -10.49 -2.96 -23.31
CA LEU A 114 -9.29 -3.26 -24.08
C LEU A 114 -8.07 -3.35 -23.16
N LEU A 115 -7.90 -2.39 -22.25
CA LEU A 115 -6.83 -2.38 -21.26
C LEU A 115 -6.92 -3.59 -20.32
N LEU A 116 -8.11 -4.03 -19.89
CA LEU A 116 -8.23 -5.28 -19.12
C LEU A 116 -7.73 -6.52 -19.89
N ARG A 117 -7.75 -6.47 -21.23
CA ARG A 117 -7.30 -7.57 -22.10
C ARG A 117 -5.82 -7.44 -22.52
N LEU A 118 -5.28 -6.23 -22.60
CA LEU A 118 -4.02 -5.94 -23.27
C LEU A 118 -2.84 -5.98 -22.28
N GLU A 119 -1.96 -6.97 -22.46
CA GLU A 119 -0.78 -7.20 -21.62
C GLU A 119 0.38 -6.26 -22.02
N SER A 120 0.34 -5.03 -21.49
CA SER A 120 1.41 -4.03 -21.64
C SER A 120 1.94 -3.56 -20.28
N ARG A 121 3.24 -3.30 -20.20
CA ARG A 121 3.92 -2.80 -18.98
C ARG A 121 3.44 -1.41 -18.53
N PHE A 122 2.85 -0.64 -19.44
CA PHE A 122 2.36 0.72 -19.17
C PHE A 122 0.86 0.76 -18.84
N ASN A 123 0.22 -0.39 -18.70
CA ASN A 123 -1.20 -0.47 -18.48
C ASN A 123 -1.52 -0.28 -16.97
N PRO A 124 -2.25 0.78 -16.58
CA PRO A 124 -2.53 1.09 -15.19
C PRO A 124 -3.39 0.02 -14.49
N LEU A 125 -4.25 -0.69 -15.23
CA LEU A 125 -5.06 -1.78 -14.67
C LEU A 125 -4.22 -3.02 -14.38
N LEU A 126 -3.19 -3.28 -15.19
CA LEU A 126 -2.24 -4.37 -14.94
C LEU A 126 -1.27 -4.02 -13.81
N LEU A 127 -0.89 -2.75 -13.67
CA LEU A 127 -0.15 -2.28 -12.49
C LEU A 127 -0.96 -2.46 -11.20
N LEU A 128 -2.26 -2.15 -11.22
CA LEU A 128 -3.17 -2.40 -10.09
C LEU A 128 -3.29 -3.90 -9.79
N ARG A 129 -3.48 -4.72 -10.84
CA ARG A 129 -3.49 -6.18 -10.76
C ARG A 129 -2.18 -6.69 -10.15
N ASP A 130 -1.04 -6.18 -10.60
CA ASP A 130 0.28 -6.62 -10.17
C ASP A 130 0.59 -6.18 -8.73
N ALA A 131 0.15 -4.99 -8.32
CA ALA A 131 0.23 -4.55 -6.93
C ALA A 131 -0.65 -5.40 -5.99
N LEU A 132 -1.85 -5.77 -6.43
CA LEU A 132 -2.72 -6.69 -5.69
C LEU A 132 -2.13 -8.10 -5.70
N TYR A 133 -1.58 -8.56 -6.81
CA TYR A 133 -0.86 -9.83 -6.85
C TYR A 133 0.34 -9.83 -5.92
N ASP A 134 1.10 -8.77 -5.82
CA ASP A 134 2.21 -8.68 -4.88
C ASP A 134 1.72 -8.60 -3.41
N LEU A 135 0.47 -8.18 -3.18
CA LEU A 135 -0.22 -8.22 -1.89
C LEU A 135 -0.53 -9.66 -1.45
N PHE A 136 -0.84 -10.55 -2.40
CA PHE A 136 -1.35 -11.90 -2.14
C PHE A 136 -0.35 -13.01 -2.46
N ALA A 137 0.49 -12.81 -3.47
CA ALA A 137 1.64 -13.63 -3.77
C ALA A 137 2.75 -13.20 -2.80
N GLN A 138 3.25 -14.18 -2.06
CA GLN A 138 4.34 -14.07 -1.10
C GLN A 138 5.79 -13.90 -1.65
N PRO A 139 6.12 -13.61 -2.94
CA PRO A 139 7.53 -13.46 -3.35
C PRO A 139 8.33 -12.39 -2.60
N ARG A 140 7.71 -11.28 -2.16
CA ARG A 140 8.41 -10.20 -1.46
C ARG A 140 8.79 -10.56 -0.02
N GLN A 141 7.90 -11.22 0.72
CA GLN A 141 8.23 -11.74 2.06
C GLN A 141 9.33 -12.80 1.98
N VAL A 142 9.30 -13.67 0.96
CA VAL A 142 10.39 -14.61 0.68
C VAL A 142 11.71 -13.88 0.41
N GLN A 143 11.69 -12.81 -0.37
CA GLN A 143 12.90 -12.03 -0.65
C GLN A 143 13.42 -11.30 0.61
N GLU A 144 12.54 -10.76 1.45
CA GLU A 144 12.90 -10.11 2.70
C GLU A 144 13.50 -11.10 3.70
N VAL A 145 12.84 -12.25 3.90
CA VAL A 145 13.36 -13.35 4.72
C VAL A 145 14.67 -13.86 4.14
N TYR A 146 14.81 -14.01 2.82
CA TYR A 146 16.05 -14.41 2.18
C TYR A 146 17.20 -13.43 2.46
N GLN A 147 16.95 -12.12 2.37
CA GLN A 147 17.98 -11.11 2.66
C GLN A 147 18.34 -11.09 4.15
N VAL A 148 17.36 -11.23 5.03
CA VAL A 148 17.59 -11.31 6.48
C VAL A 148 18.36 -12.57 6.85
N LEU A 149 18.03 -13.71 6.26
CA LEU A 149 18.76 -14.97 6.44
C LEU A 149 20.16 -14.85 5.87
N ARG A 150 20.35 -14.36 4.65
CA ARG A 150 21.67 -14.21 4.02
C ARG A 150 22.61 -13.30 4.83
N ASN A 151 22.05 -12.28 5.48
CA ASN A 151 22.79 -11.35 6.32
C ASN A 151 22.83 -11.78 7.79
N SER A 152 22.29 -12.95 8.15
CA SER A 152 22.31 -13.44 9.52
C SER A 152 23.73 -13.81 9.95
N ARG A 153 24.02 -13.57 11.23
CA ARG A 153 25.31 -13.91 11.83
C ARG A 153 25.16 -15.22 12.57
N LEU A 154 26.02 -16.21 12.29
CA LEU A 154 26.07 -17.48 13.02
C LEU A 154 26.26 -17.27 14.54
N ALA A 155 26.95 -16.19 14.93
CA ALA A 155 27.11 -15.80 16.34
C ALA A 155 25.76 -15.59 17.06
N ASP A 156 24.75 -15.07 16.36
CA ASP A 156 23.43 -14.75 16.92
C ASP A 156 22.43 -15.94 16.87
N ILE A 157 22.86 -17.11 16.39
CA ILE A 157 22.03 -18.32 16.34
C ILE A 157 21.93 -18.94 17.73
N ASP A 158 20.74 -19.43 18.08
CA ASP A 158 20.45 -20.09 19.34
C ASP A 158 21.45 -21.22 19.65
N ALA A 159 22.00 -21.23 20.86
CA ALA A 159 23.05 -22.16 21.29
C ALA A 159 22.59 -23.62 21.22
N GLY A 160 21.30 -23.89 21.45
CA GLY A 160 20.72 -25.22 21.34
C GLY A 160 20.74 -25.78 19.92
N ILE A 161 20.61 -24.93 18.89
CA ILE A 161 20.67 -25.35 17.48
C ILE A 161 22.12 -25.70 17.10
N LYS A 162 23.09 -24.94 17.59
CA LYS A 162 24.52 -25.21 17.35
C LYS A 162 24.94 -26.56 17.94
N SER A 163 24.57 -26.84 19.18
CA SER A 163 24.89 -28.12 19.85
C SER A 163 24.20 -29.32 19.19
N ASP A 164 22.95 -29.15 18.75
CA ASP A 164 22.20 -30.21 18.08
C ASP A 164 22.80 -30.59 16.73
N ILE A 165 23.30 -29.62 15.98
CA ILE A 165 23.95 -29.84 14.69
C ILE A 165 25.25 -30.63 14.87
N VAL A 166 26.08 -30.25 15.83
CA VAL A 166 27.34 -30.95 16.13
C VAL A 166 27.10 -32.38 16.60
N GLY A 167 26.02 -32.61 17.36
CA GLY A 167 25.63 -33.94 17.81
C GLY A 167 24.99 -34.84 16.74
N ARG A 168 24.25 -34.27 15.77
CA ARG A 168 23.47 -35.03 14.78
C ARG A 168 24.16 -35.19 13.43
N LEU A 169 24.86 -34.16 12.95
CA LEU A 169 25.66 -34.24 11.73
C LEU A 169 27.02 -34.85 12.08
N TRP A 170 27.05 -36.18 12.20
CA TRP A 170 28.27 -37.01 12.22
C TRP A 170 29.03 -36.95 10.88
N VAL A 171 29.28 -35.74 10.38
CA VAL A 171 30.11 -35.50 9.21
C VAL A 171 31.42 -34.91 9.73
N PRO A 172 32.61 -35.45 9.39
CA PRO A 172 33.92 -34.96 9.85
C PRO A 172 34.30 -33.55 9.33
N SER A 173 33.32 -32.71 9.03
CA SER A 173 33.45 -31.44 8.32
C SER A 173 33.10 -30.21 9.16
N ILE A 174 32.56 -30.36 10.38
CA ILE A 174 32.21 -29.26 11.29
C ILE A 174 32.79 -29.51 12.67
N ASP A 175 33.45 -28.50 13.24
CA ASP A 175 33.83 -28.44 14.65
C ASP A 175 33.09 -27.30 15.37
N ASP A 176 32.98 -27.37 16.69
CA ASP A 176 32.36 -26.31 17.53
C ASP A 176 32.99 -24.93 17.29
N GLY A 177 34.31 -24.88 17.05
CA GLY A 177 35.03 -23.64 16.79
C GLY A 177 34.71 -22.99 15.43
N ASP A 178 34.00 -23.68 14.53
CA ASP A 178 33.68 -23.15 13.20
C ASP A 178 32.55 -22.10 13.23
N PHE A 179 31.73 -22.09 14.28
CA PHE A 179 30.63 -21.12 14.46
C PHE A 179 31.10 -19.72 14.90
N ASP A 180 32.32 -19.63 15.46
CA ASP A 180 32.90 -18.38 15.99
C ASP A 180 33.91 -17.73 15.02
N LYS A 181 34.16 -18.38 13.87
CA LYS A 181 35.07 -17.86 12.82
C LYS A 181 34.45 -16.68 12.06
N ALA A 182 35.31 -15.92 11.37
CA ALA A 182 34.87 -14.79 10.54
C ALA A 182 34.08 -15.25 9.30
N SER A 183 33.17 -14.40 8.81
CA SER A 183 32.20 -14.73 7.75
C SER A 183 32.79 -14.95 6.35
N ASP A 184 34.07 -14.63 6.18
CA ASP A 184 34.86 -14.84 4.97
C ASP A 184 35.57 -16.21 4.92
N THR A 185 35.53 -16.97 6.02
CA THR A 185 36.17 -18.30 6.10
C THR A 185 35.32 -19.40 5.46
N VAL A 186 35.98 -20.46 4.97
CA VAL A 186 35.32 -21.64 4.41
C VAL A 186 34.47 -22.32 5.48
N GLU A 187 35.00 -22.39 6.68
CA GLU A 187 34.40 -23.06 7.84
C GLU A 187 33.11 -22.36 8.28
N TYR A 188 33.10 -21.03 8.37
CA TYR A 188 31.88 -20.27 8.67
C TYR A 188 30.79 -20.53 7.61
N ARG A 189 31.16 -20.49 6.32
CA ARG A 189 30.20 -20.64 5.21
C ARG A 189 29.64 -22.06 5.13
N TRP A 190 30.46 -23.04 5.46
CA TRP A 190 30.03 -24.43 5.57
C TRP A 190 29.11 -24.64 6.77
N ALA A 191 29.50 -24.16 7.96
CA ALA A 191 28.67 -24.22 9.16
C ALA A 191 27.29 -23.56 8.94
N TYR A 192 27.25 -22.41 8.28
CA TYR A 192 26.01 -21.72 7.93
C TYR A 192 25.14 -22.55 6.98
N SER A 193 25.74 -23.14 5.94
CA SER A 193 25.02 -24.00 5.00
C SER A 193 24.44 -25.24 5.69
N CYS A 194 25.14 -25.82 6.65
CA CYS A 194 24.66 -26.96 7.43
C CYS A 194 23.50 -26.60 8.35
N VAL A 195 23.52 -25.41 9.00
CA VAL A 195 22.38 -24.92 9.79
C VAL A 195 21.14 -24.77 8.92
N LEU A 196 21.27 -24.15 7.74
CA LEU A 196 20.15 -23.98 6.82
C LEU A 196 19.62 -25.34 6.34
N PHE A 197 20.52 -26.26 5.96
CA PHE A 197 20.15 -27.57 5.44
C PHE A 197 19.45 -28.44 6.49
N ASP A 198 19.96 -28.50 7.72
CA ASP A 198 19.32 -29.23 8.82
C ASP A 198 17.90 -28.73 9.07
N LYS A 199 17.71 -27.40 9.04
CA LYS A 199 16.38 -26.84 9.23
C LYS A 199 15.44 -27.19 8.08
N ILE A 200 15.89 -27.12 6.83
CA ILE A 200 15.10 -27.55 5.66
C ILE A 200 14.73 -29.03 5.76
N ARG A 201 15.68 -29.89 6.18
CA ARG A 201 15.44 -31.32 6.40
C ARG A 201 14.38 -31.56 7.47
N SER A 202 14.41 -30.80 8.57
CA SER A 202 13.36 -30.90 9.60
C SER A 202 11.95 -30.60 9.06
N TYR A 203 11.83 -29.73 8.06
CA TYR A 203 10.57 -29.49 7.36
C TYR A 203 10.24 -30.58 6.34
N ALA A 204 11.23 -31.19 5.70
CA ALA A 204 11.03 -32.30 4.76
C ALA A 204 10.51 -33.57 5.46
N ASP A 205 10.95 -33.80 6.70
CA ASP A 205 10.53 -34.94 7.52
C ASP A 205 9.12 -34.74 8.12
N ASP A 206 8.57 -33.52 8.08
CA ASP A 206 7.21 -33.21 8.52
C ASP A 206 6.19 -33.56 7.42
N SER A 207 5.25 -34.45 7.77
CA SER A 207 4.16 -34.90 6.90
C SER A 207 3.34 -33.77 6.24
N SER A 208 3.27 -32.59 6.86
CA SER A 208 2.54 -31.44 6.34
C SER A 208 3.18 -30.82 5.08
N PHE A 209 4.50 -30.96 4.91
CA PHE A 209 5.25 -30.42 3.77
C PHE A 209 5.59 -31.45 2.71
N GLN A 210 5.20 -32.71 2.89
CA GLN A 210 5.54 -33.80 1.98
C GLN A 210 5.18 -33.50 0.52
N ARG A 211 4.00 -32.88 0.27
CA ARG A 211 3.57 -32.46 -1.07
C ARG A 211 4.49 -31.43 -1.73
N PHE A 212 5.06 -30.52 -0.94
CA PHE A 212 5.98 -29.49 -1.43
C PHE A 212 7.31 -30.10 -1.86
N PHE A 213 7.85 -31.04 -1.07
CA PHE A 213 9.12 -31.70 -1.37
C PHE A 213 9.03 -32.79 -2.45
N THR A 214 7.84 -33.34 -2.70
CA THR A 214 7.58 -34.27 -3.82
C THR A 214 7.39 -33.55 -5.16
N GLU A 215 7.29 -32.22 -5.18
CA GLU A 215 7.06 -31.47 -6.40
C GLU A 215 8.30 -31.53 -7.32
N PRO A 216 8.19 -32.02 -8.58
CA PRO A 216 9.34 -32.21 -9.47
C PRO A 216 10.12 -30.92 -9.76
N SER A 217 9.43 -29.77 -9.77
CA SER A 217 10.03 -28.46 -10.03
C SER A 217 11.00 -27.99 -8.95
N LEU A 218 10.88 -28.52 -7.71
CA LEU A 218 11.77 -28.15 -6.61
C LEU A 218 13.17 -28.77 -6.74
N LYS A 219 13.28 -29.90 -7.46
CA LYS A 219 14.53 -30.67 -7.61
C LYS A 219 15.24 -30.95 -6.27
N TRP A 220 14.48 -31.27 -5.22
CA TRP A 220 15.02 -31.49 -3.86
C TRP A 220 16.14 -32.53 -3.83
N GLY A 221 16.02 -33.62 -4.61
CA GLY A 221 17.07 -34.63 -4.76
C GLY A 221 18.40 -34.05 -5.25
N ASP A 222 18.37 -33.15 -6.24
CA ASP A 222 19.58 -32.51 -6.79
C ASP A 222 20.25 -31.58 -5.75
N ILE A 223 19.44 -30.93 -4.90
CA ILE A 223 19.94 -30.09 -3.81
C ILE A 223 20.64 -30.94 -2.75
N CYS A 224 20.07 -32.09 -2.37
CA CYS A 224 20.69 -33.04 -1.45
C CYS A 224 22.02 -33.59 -1.99
N LEU A 225 22.07 -33.96 -3.27
CA LEU A 225 23.29 -34.42 -3.93
C LEU A 225 24.36 -33.31 -3.99
N SER A 226 23.95 -32.07 -4.27
CA SER A 226 24.86 -30.91 -4.30
C SER A 226 25.43 -30.60 -2.91
N PHE A 227 24.63 -30.76 -1.87
CA PHE A 227 25.06 -30.60 -0.48
C PHE A 227 26.08 -31.68 -0.08
N GLN A 228 25.81 -32.95 -0.41
CA GLN A 228 26.72 -34.06 -0.14
C GLN A 228 28.07 -33.90 -0.88
N ALA A 229 28.03 -33.53 -2.16
CA ALA A 229 29.24 -33.28 -2.95
C ALA A 229 30.06 -32.08 -2.43
N SER A 230 29.42 -31.12 -1.76
CA SER A 230 30.10 -29.98 -1.13
C SER A 230 30.72 -30.39 0.21
N SER A 231 30.05 -31.25 0.98
CA SER A 231 30.56 -31.85 2.21
C SER A 231 31.88 -32.60 1.99
N GLU A 232 31.94 -33.46 0.97
CA GLU A 232 33.15 -34.22 0.61
C GLU A 232 34.31 -33.29 0.20
N ARG A 233 33.99 -32.19 -0.50
CA ARG A 233 34.96 -31.17 -0.89
C ARG A 233 35.51 -30.37 0.31
N VAL A 234 34.66 -30.04 1.28
CA VAL A 234 35.11 -29.37 2.51
C VAL A 234 35.95 -30.31 3.37
N ALA A 235 35.54 -31.58 3.52
CA ALA A 235 36.31 -32.57 4.27
C ALA A 235 37.69 -32.83 3.65
N SER A 236 37.78 -32.96 2.32
CA SER A 236 39.06 -33.12 1.62
C SER A 236 39.93 -31.86 1.67
N TRP A 237 39.34 -30.66 1.64
CA TRP A 237 40.07 -29.41 1.86
C TRP A 237 40.64 -29.32 3.27
N ARG A 238 39.86 -29.71 4.29
CA ARG A 238 40.26 -29.67 5.70
C ARG A 238 41.42 -30.61 6.02
N ASN A 239 41.44 -31.78 5.38
CA ASN A 239 42.48 -32.80 5.56
C ASN A 239 43.71 -32.58 4.66
N GLY A 240 43.66 -31.62 3.73
CA GLY A 240 44.71 -31.37 2.74
C GLY A 240 45.45 -30.04 2.95
N ALA A 241 46.55 -29.84 2.21
CA ALA A 241 47.24 -28.54 2.21
C ALA A 241 46.40 -27.48 1.46
N PRO A 242 46.13 -26.31 2.07
CA PRO A 242 45.28 -25.29 1.47
C PRO A 242 45.96 -24.63 0.26
N HIS A 243 45.49 -24.94 -0.94
CA HIS A 243 45.85 -24.19 -2.15
C HIS A 243 44.89 -23.02 -2.33
N TYR A 244 45.42 -21.80 -2.36
CA TYR A 244 44.66 -20.54 -2.50
C TYR A 244 43.57 -20.59 -3.59
N THR A 245 43.90 -21.07 -4.79
CA THR A 245 42.95 -21.16 -5.91
C THR A 245 41.83 -22.17 -5.70
N LYS A 246 42.09 -23.27 -4.98
CA LYS A 246 41.07 -24.26 -4.60
C LYS A 246 40.16 -23.71 -3.50
N THR A 247 40.72 -22.98 -2.54
CA THR A 247 39.98 -22.33 -1.46
C THR A 247 39.02 -21.26 -1.99
N VAL A 248 39.46 -20.37 -2.88
CA VAL A 248 38.58 -19.34 -3.47
C VAL A 248 37.42 -19.95 -4.27
N ARG A 249 37.68 -21.02 -5.03
CA ARG A 249 36.61 -21.74 -5.76
C ARG A 249 35.62 -22.40 -4.80
N LEU A 250 36.12 -23.02 -3.73
CA LEU A 250 35.28 -23.65 -2.71
C LEU A 250 34.38 -22.61 -2.02
N ILE A 251 34.91 -21.44 -1.68
CA ILE A 251 34.13 -20.33 -1.10
C ILE A 251 32.99 -19.89 -2.05
N ALA A 252 33.27 -19.75 -3.35
CA ALA A 252 32.26 -19.38 -4.34
C ALA A 252 31.16 -20.45 -4.51
N ASP A 253 31.55 -21.73 -4.49
CA ASP A 253 30.61 -22.85 -4.54
C ASP A 253 29.72 -22.90 -3.28
N LEU A 254 30.30 -22.67 -2.11
CA LEU A 254 29.58 -22.60 -0.82
C LEU A 254 28.64 -21.40 -0.77
N ASP A 255 29.00 -20.24 -1.32
CA ASP A 255 28.11 -19.09 -1.45
C ASP A 255 26.90 -19.38 -2.32
N LYS A 256 27.13 -20.08 -3.43
CA LYS A 256 26.04 -20.48 -4.33
C LYS A 256 25.10 -21.45 -3.62
N LEU A 257 25.65 -22.43 -2.90
CA LEU A 257 24.86 -23.41 -2.13
C LEU A 257 24.09 -22.73 -0.98
N GLY A 258 24.76 -21.94 -0.14
CA GLY A 258 24.13 -21.19 0.95
C GLY A 258 23.06 -20.23 0.45
N GLY A 259 23.28 -19.59 -0.71
CA GLY A 259 22.28 -18.76 -1.37
C GLY A 259 21.05 -19.54 -1.84
N LEU A 260 21.22 -20.76 -2.35
CA LEU A 260 20.11 -21.64 -2.73
C LEU A 260 19.33 -22.13 -1.50
N LEU A 261 20.04 -22.59 -0.47
CA LEU A 261 19.44 -23.07 0.78
C LEU A 261 18.69 -21.95 1.50
N ALA A 262 19.25 -20.74 1.57
CA ALA A 262 18.59 -19.59 2.19
C ALA A 262 17.31 -19.20 1.45
N ARG A 263 17.29 -19.28 0.11
CA ARG A 263 16.07 -19.04 -0.68
C ARG A 263 15.01 -20.10 -0.42
N LEU A 264 15.43 -21.38 -0.43
CA LEU A 264 14.53 -22.50 -0.18
C LEU A 264 13.93 -22.41 1.24
N LEU A 265 14.76 -22.16 2.25
CA LEU A 265 14.31 -21.98 3.62
C LEU A 265 13.41 -20.75 3.76
N ALA A 266 13.73 -19.64 3.10
CA ALA A 266 12.87 -18.46 3.09
C ALA A 266 11.48 -18.78 2.50
N CYS A 267 11.41 -19.53 1.39
CA CYS A 267 10.14 -20.03 0.87
C CYS A 267 9.42 -20.87 1.93
N ILE A 268 10.07 -21.91 2.46
CA ILE A 268 9.46 -22.85 3.40
C ILE A 268 8.95 -22.15 4.67
N VAL A 269 9.73 -21.25 5.26
CA VAL A 269 9.35 -20.52 6.48
C VAL A 269 8.18 -19.57 6.19
N VAL A 270 8.18 -18.88 5.04
CA VAL A 270 7.09 -17.99 4.63
C VAL A 270 5.78 -18.75 4.38
N PHE A 271 5.86 -19.96 3.83
CA PHE A 271 4.68 -20.77 3.54
C PHE A 271 4.23 -21.64 4.73
N GLY A 272 5.16 -22.07 5.57
CA GLY A 272 4.92 -22.93 6.72
C GLY A 272 4.46 -22.21 7.98
N SER A 273 4.69 -20.90 8.09
CA SER A 273 4.26 -20.13 9.26
C SER A 273 2.78 -19.76 9.18
N ALA A 274 2.01 -20.03 10.24
CA ALA A 274 0.60 -19.69 10.33
C ALA A 274 0.40 -18.18 10.62
N SER A 275 1.38 -17.56 11.26
CA SER A 275 1.38 -16.12 11.57
C SER A 275 2.73 -15.46 11.24
N GLU A 276 2.69 -14.14 11.05
CA GLU A 276 3.89 -13.34 10.84
C GLU A 276 4.80 -13.29 12.08
N GLU A 277 4.20 -13.41 13.27
CA GLU A 277 4.96 -13.52 14.52
C GLU A 277 5.74 -14.82 14.60
N GLU A 278 5.11 -15.94 14.21
CA GLU A 278 5.76 -17.25 14.12
C GLU A 278 6.88 -17.27 13.06
N LEU A 279 6.65 -16.60 11.92
CA LEU A 279 7.66 -16.41 10.88
C LEU A 279 8.90 -15.69 11.41
N TRP A 280 8.72 -14.51 12.00
CA TRP A 280 9.86 -13.72 12.49
C TRP A 280 10.49 -14.33 13.73
N ARG A 281 9.73 -15.04 14.57
CA ARG A 281 10.29 -15.85 15.66
C ARG A 281 11.21 -16.94 15.13
N THR A 282 10.82 -17.59 14.04
CA THR A 282 11.64 -18.63 13.37
C THR A 282 12.89 -18.03 12.74
N VAL A 283 12.77 -16.88 12.06
CA VAL A 283 13.90 -16.15 11.46
C VAL A 283 14.87 -15.59 12.52
N ASN A 284 14.35 -15.08 13.65
CA ASN A 284 15.16 -14.61 14.77
C ASN A 284 15.97 -15.75 15.42
N ARG A 285 15.38 -16.95 15.57
CA ARG A 285 16.10 -18.14 16.07
C ARG A 285 17.26 -18.56 15.16
N LEU A 286 17.15 -18.27 13.86
CA LEU A 286 18.20 -18.48 12.86
C LEU A 286 19.20 -17.31 12.76
N GLY A 287 19.23 -16.41 13.76
CA GLY A 287 20.16 -15.29 13.85
C GLY A 287 19.79 -14.08 12.98
N GLY A 288 18.60 -14.07 12.36
CA GLY A 288 18.13 -12.95 11.56
C GLY A 288 17.51 -11.85 12.42
N ARG A 289 18.17 -10.70 12.58
CA ARG A 289 17.62 -9.58 13.39
C ARG A 289 16.63 -8.76 12.57
N VAL A 290 15.38 -8.68 13.02
CA VAL A 290 14.35 -7.84 12.38
C VAL A 290 13.95 -6.69 13.29
N ARG A 291 14.18 -5.46 12.82
CA ARG A 291 13.66 -4.25 13.47
C ARG A 291 12.20 -4.05 13.11
N ARG A 292 11.28 -4.18 14.08
CA ARG A 292 9.88 -3.75 13.92
C ARG A 292 9.37 -2.96 15.12
N ALA A 293 9.00 -1.70 14.85
CA ALA A 293 7.71 -1.07 15.18
C ALA A 293 7.75 0.39 14.69
N ARG A 294 7.08 0.73 13.58
CA ARG A 294 7.17 2.08 12.99
C ARG A 294 6.18 3.11 13.53
N LEU A 295 5.15 2.73 14.29
CA LEU A 295 4.17 3.67 14.87
C LEU A 295 3.62 3.16 16.22
N LYS A 296 4.44 3.14 17.28
CA LYS A 296 3.93 2.95 18.64
C LYS A 296 3.23 4.27 19.04
N HIS A 297 1.91 4.24 19.31
CA HIS A 297 1.05 5.37 19.68
C HIS A 297 0.33 6.17 18.57
N THR A 298 -0.30 5.50 17.59
CA THR A 298 -1.20 6.14 16.59
C THR A 298 -2.25 7.08 17.21
N TYR A 299 -2.76 6.78 18.42
CA TYR A 299 -3.72 7.63 19.12
C TYR A 299 -3.16 9.02 19.49
N LYS A 300 -1.85 9.16 19.76
CA LYS A 300 -1.23 10.46 20.06
C LYS A 300 -1.23 11.36 18.82
N TYR A 301 -0.94 10.79 17.65
CA TYR A 301 -1.01 11.51 16.38
C TYR A 301 -2.44 11.93 16.06
N PHE A 302 -3.42 11.05 16.28
CA PHE A 302 -4.84 11.39 16.12
C PHE A 302 -5.29 12.55 17.03
N LEU A 303 -4.92 12.53 18.31
CA LEU A 303 -5.21 13.62 19.23
C LEU A 303 -4.52 14.92 18.81
N THR A 304 -3.27 14.83 18.34
CA THR A 304 -2.49 16.00 17.90
C THR A 304 -3.09 16.63 16.63
N PHE A 305 -3.47 15.82 15.63
CA PHE A 305 -4.11 16.31 14.42
C PHE A 305 -5.49 16.90 14.71
N THR A 306 -6.29 16.24 15.55
CA THR A 306 -7.60 16.76 15.98
C THR A 306 -7.43 18.11 16.70
N ALA A 307 -6.49 18.21 17.63
CA ALA A 307 -6.18 19.47 18.32
C ALA A 307 -5.70 20.56 17.35
N ALA A 308 -4.90 20.22 16.35
CA ALA A 308 -4.44 21.15 15.32
C ALA A 308 -5.59 21.67 14.45
N VAL A 309 -6.56 20.81 14.07
CA VAL A 309 -7.75 21.24 13.33
C VAL A 309 -8.62 22.15 14.18
N VAL A 310 -8.91 21.76 15.42
CA VAL A 310 -9.73 22.57 16.35
C VAL A 310 -9.07 23.93 16.57
N GLY A 311 -7.79 23.95 16.93
CA GLY A 311 -7.03 25.19 17.12
C GLY A 311 -6.96 26.04 15.86
N GLY A 312 -6.77 25.41 14.69
CA GLY A 312 -6.75 26.09 13.39
C GLY A 312 -8.08 26.78 13.06
N VAL A 313 -9.22 26.12 13.31
CA VAL A 313 -10.55 26.72 13.10
C VAL A 313 -10.78 27.87 14.08
N LEU A 314 -10.48 27.69 15.37
CA LEU A 314 -10.71 28.71 16.39
C LEU A 314 -9.85 29.95 16.17
N ILE A 315 -8.53 29.77 15.99
CA ILE A 315 -7.61 30.88 15.72
C ILE A 315 -7.95 31.54 14.38
N GLY A 316 -8.20 30.74 13.34
CA GLY A 316 -8.56 31.27 12.03
C GLY A 316 -9.86 32.07 12.04
N ARG A 317 -10.85 31.67 12.84
CA ARG A 317 -12.11 32.40 13.01
C ARG A 317 -11.87 33.75 13.69
N GLU A 318 -11.14 33.79 14.80
CA GLU A 318 -10.89 35.05 15.52
C GLU A 318 -10.01 36.01 14.70
N VAL A 319 -9.01 35.47 14.00
CA VAL A 319 -8.20 36.25 13.05
C VAL A 319 -9.07 36.79 11.91
N ALA A 320 -9.98 35.98 11.36
CA ALA A 320 -10.90 36.44 10.32
C ALA A 320 -11.81 37.57 10.83
N VAL A 321 -12.38 37.44 12.02
CA VAL A 321 -13.22 38.49 12.63
C VAL A 321 -12.42 39.77 12.84
N LEU A 322 -11.21 39.67 13.37
CA LEU A 322 -10.35 40.83 13.62
C LEU A 322 -9.97 41.56 12.32
N PHE A 323 -9.48 40.83 11.31
CA PHE A 323 -9.12 41.44 10.03
C PHE A 323 -10.33 41.99 9.28
N HIS A 324 -11.45 41.26 9.25
CA HIS A 324 -12.66 41.71 8.58
C HIS A 324 -13.22 42.98 9.23
N ASN A 325 -13.25 43.06 10.56
CA ASN A 325 -13.77 44.23 11.27
C ASN A 325 -12.87 45.47 11.12
N VAL A 326 -11.57 45.27 10.90
CA VAL A 326 -10.63 46.37 10.58
C VAL A 326 -10.78 46.84 9.13
N ILE A 327 -10.99 45.92 8.19
CA ILE A 327 -11.07 46.23 6.75
C ILE A 327 -12.46 46.71 6.34
N PHE A 328 -13.52 46.20 6.98
CA PHE A 328 -14.93 46.48 6.70
C PHE A 328 -15.67 46.90 7.98
N PRO A 329 -15.44 48.12 8.49
CA PRO A 329 -16.01 48.59 9.76
C PRO A 329 -17.54 48.67 9.75
N ASP A 330 -18.15 48.84 8.57
CA ASP A 330 -19.62 48.95 8.42
C ASP A 330 -20.33 47.59 8.41
N GLN A 331 -19.58 46.48 8.39
CA GLN A 331 -20.10 45.11 8.28
C GLN A 331 -19.41 44.18 9.30
N THR A 332 -19.63 44.43 10.59
CA THR A 332 -18.92 43.71 11.65
C THR A 332 -19.36 42.25 11.79
N LEU A 333 -18.41 41.33 11.80
CA LEU A 333 -18.61 39.93 12.16
C LEU A 333 -18.70 39.77 13.68
N ARG A 334 -19.65 38.95 14.14
CA ARG A 334 -19.78 38.59 15.56
C ARG A 334 -18.68 37.60 15.97
N HIS A 335 -18.09 37.85 17.13
CA HIS A 335 -17.20 36.91 17.81
C HIS A 335 -18.01 35.70 18.30
N PHE A 336 -17.40 34.50 18.22
CA PHE A 336 -17.84 33.20 18.75
C PHE A 336 -19.36 32.90 18.87
N SER A 337 -19.87 31.97 18.06
CA SER A 337 -21.27 31.49 18.12
C SER A 337 -21.37 29.95 18.12
N PHE A 338 -22.57 29.40 18.39
CA PHE A 338 -22.86 27.96 18.28
C PHE A 338 -22.50 27.38 16.90
N ASP A 339 -22.58 28.19 15.85
CA ASP A 339 -22.19 27.81 14.48
C ASP A 339 -20.69 27.56 14.34
N THR A 340 -19.87 28.17 15.21
CA THR A 340 -18.42 27.92 15.26
C THR A 340 -18.13 26.49 15.72
N PHE A 341 -18.93 25.95 16.65
CA PHE A 341 -18.80 24.57 17.10
C PHE A 341 -19.18 23.55 16.00
N ARG A 342 -20.25 23.85 15.23
CA ARG A 342 -20.64 23.04 14.06
C ARG A 342 -19.54 23.07 13.00
N TRP A 343 -18.92 24.22 12.77
CA TRP A 343 -17.79 24.37 11.85
C TRP A 343 -16.60 23.51 12.28
N VAL A 344 -16.23 23.54 13.56
CA VAL A 344 -15.16 22.67 14.11
C VAL A 344 -15.46 21.20 13.83
N LEU A 345 -16.70 20.75 14.08
CA LEU A 345 -17.11 19.37 13.84
C LEU A 345 -17.00 18.98 12.36
N TYR A 346 -17.41 19.88 11.46
CA TYR A 346 -17.29 19.67 10.01
C TYR A 346 -15.83 19.61 9.55
N ALA A 347 -14.98 20.51 10.05
CA ALA A 347 -13.55 20.50 9.73
C ALA A 347 -12.86 19.22 10.23
N VAL A 348 -13.20 18.75 11.43
CA VAL A 348 -12.69 17.48 11.96
C VAL A 348 -13.12 16.32 11.06
N ALA A 349 -14.40 16.24 10.68
CA ALA A 349 -14.88 15.18 9.80
C ALA A 349 -14.21 15.20 8.42
N ILE A 350 -14.05 16.39 7.82
CA ILE A 350 -13.50 16.55 6.47
C ILE A 350 -11.98 16.28 6.41
N TYR A 351 -11.21 16.64 7.44
CA TYR A 351 -9.75 16.49 7.42
C TYR A 351 -9.26 15.25 8.17
N ILE A 352 -9.84 14.91 9.32
CA ILE A 352 -9.32 13.84 10.18
C ILE A 352 -9.75 12.45 9.70
N VAL A 353 -10.97 12.28 9.18
CA VAL A 353 -11.44 10.98 8.69
C VAL A 353 -10.59 10.46 7.51
N PRO A 354 -10.25 11.28 6.49
CA PRO A 354 -9.27 10.90 5.48
C PRO A 354 -7.92 10.49 6.05
N ILE A 355 -7.38 11.26 7.00
CA ILE A 355 -6.08 10.98 7.64
C ILE A 355 -6.14 9.66 8.39
N LEU A 356 -7.23 9.36 9.10
CA LEU A 356 -7.43 8.07 9.78
C LEU A 356 -7.42 6.89 8.79
N ILE A 357 -8.05 7.06 7.63
CA ILE A 357 -8.04 6.05 6.57
C ILE A 357 -6.63 5.87 6.01
N VAL A 358 -5.82 6.94 5.93
CA VAL A 358 -4.39 6.81 5.60
C VAL A 358 -3.63 6.04 6.68
N PHE A 359 -3.88 6.27 7.97
CA PHE A 359 -3.25 5.49 9.05
C PHE A 359 -3.68 4.02 9.00
N ALA A 360 -4.98 3.73 8.83
CA ALA A 360 -5.49 2.36 8.71
C ALA A 360 -4.94 1.68 7.44
N GLY A 361 -4.93 2.41 6.32
CA GLY A 361 -4.34 2.02 5.07
C GLY A 361 -2.84 1.78 5.19
N ARG A 362 -2.13 2.55 6.03
CA ARG A 362 -0.71 2.34 6.32
C ARG A 362 -0.50 1.13 7.19
N VAL A 363 -1.29 0.91 8.24
CA VAL A 363 -1.20 -0.31 9.06
C VAL A 363 -1.50 -1.55 8.23
N ALA A 364 -2.44 -1.45 7.29
CA ALA A 364 -2.66 -2.49 6.30
C ALA A 364 -1.42 -2.61 5.38
N ALA A 365 -0.98 -1.53 4.76
CA ALA A 365 0.13 -1.52 3.80
C ALA A 365 1.47 -1.93 4.42
N ASP A 366 1.77 -1.60 5.67
CA ASP A 366 2.97 -2.01 6.40
C ASP A 366 3.01 -3.53 6.64
N ARG A 367 1.86 -4.23 6.60
CA ARG A 367 1.81 -5.70 6.58
C ARG A 367 2.17 -6.28 5.21
N PHE A 368 2.22 -5.45 4.17
CA PHE A 368 2.38 -5.84 2.76
C PHE A 368 3.60 -5.20 2.07
N ILE A 369 4.19 -4.14 2.63
CA ILE A 369 5.31 -3.36 2.05
C ILE A 369 6.61 -3.74 2.77
N SER A 370 7.57 -4.30 2.02
CA SER A 370 8.94 -4.54 2.52
C SER A 370 9.68 -3.22 2.82
N PRO A 371 10.58 -3.20 3.82
CA PRO A 371 11.31 -2.01 4.25
C PRO A 371 12.35 -1.47 3.24
N ALA A 372 12.52 -2.12 2.08
CA ALA A 372 13.55 -1.80 1.09
C ALA A 372 13.22 -0.58 0.22
N GLU A 373 11.95 -0.24 0.02
CA GLU A 373 11.53 0.99 -0.67
C GLU A 373 10.95 1.96 0.36
N GLN A 374 11.81 2.84 0.88
CA GLN A 374 11.41 3.81 1.91
C GLN A 374 10.37 4.84 1.43
N ARG A 375 10.08 4.93 0.12
CA ARG A 375 9.11 5.88 -0.45
C ARG A 375 8.28 5.23 -1.56
N TYR A 376 7.08 4.79 -1.23
CA TYR A 376 6.18 4.15 -2.19
C TYR A 376 5.19 5.17 -2.76
N TYR A 377 5.53 5.74 -3.92
CA TYR A 377 4.70 6.76 -4.60
C TYR A 377 3.27 6.28 -4.87
N GLY A 378 3.06 4.98 -5.11
CA GLY A 378 1.73 4.41 -5.29
C GLY A 378 0.82 4.53 -4.04
N PHE A 379 1.39 4.47 -2.84
CA PHE A 379 0.64 4.62 -1.59
C PHE A 379 0.26 6.08 -1.37
N TYR A 380 1.12 7.03 -1.73
CA TYR A 380 0.79 8.45 -1.67
C TYR A 380 -0.35 8.79 -2.64
N THR A 381 -0.29 8.28 -3.87
CA THR A 381 -1.37 8.45 -4.84
C THR A 381 -2.68 7.83 -4.34
N LEU A 382 -2.62 6.63 -3.76
CA LEU A 382 -3.80 5.98 -3.17
C LEU A 382 -4.34 6.77 -1.97
N ALA A 383 -3.48 7.32 -1.12
CA ALA A 383 -3.85 8.17 0.00
C ALA A 383 -4.53 9.47 -0.45
N ILE A 384 -4.05 10.08 -1.53
CA ILE A 384 -4.69 11.26 -2.14
C ILE A 384 -6.07 10.88 -2.69
N VAL A 385 -6.18 9.79 -3.46
CA VAL A 385 -7.47 9.36 -4.04
C VAL A 385 -8.47 8.99 -2.95
N ALA A 386 -8.07 8.19 -1.96
CA ALA A 386 -8.91 7.84 -0.82
C ALA A 386 -9.32 9.08 -0.02
N GLY A 387 -8.37 9.98 0.22
CA GLY A 387 -8.64 11.23 0.92
C GLY A 387 -9.63 12.12 0.17
N PHE A 388 -9.53 12.19 -1.16
CA PHE A 388 -10.46 12.90 -2.03
C PHE A 388 -11.87 12.32 -1.96
N LEU A 389 -12.00 11.00 -2.16
CA LEU A 389 -13.31 10.34 -2.13
C LEU A 389 -13.99 10.49 -0.77
N VAL A 390 -13.24 10.33 0.32
CA VAL A 390 -13.79 10.39 1.68
C VAL A 390 -14.15 11.81 2.06
N SER A 391 -13.24 12.77 1.89
CA SER A 391 -13.51 14.17 2.24
C SER A 391 -14.66 14.76 1.42
N THR A 392 -14.74 14.42 0.13
CA THR A 392 -15.84 14.84 -0.75
C THR A 392 -17.17 14.21 -0.32
N SER A 393 -17.17 12.90 0.02
CA SER A 393 -18.37 12.21 0.52
C SER A 393 -18.85 12.80 1.84
N VAL A 394 -17.94 13.08 2.77
CA VAL A 394 -18.24 13.70 4.07
C VAL A 394 -18.78 15.11 3.87
N SER A 395 -18.17 15.90 2.99
CA SER A 395 -18.63 17.26 2.66
C SER A 395 -20.02 17.24 2.02
N ALA A 396 -20.26 16.31 1.09
CA ALA A 396 -21.55 16.13 0.44
C ALA A 396 -22.66 15.75 1.42
N LEU A 397 -22.37 14.84 2.35
CA LEU A 397 -23.30 14.46 3.41
C LEU A 397 -23.60 15.65 4.33
N ILE A 398 -22.56 16.37 4.79
CA ILE A 398 -22.74 17.51 5.70
C ILE A 398 -23.55 18.62 5.01
N LEU A 399 -23.13 19.04 3.81
CA LEU A 399 -23.75 20.16 3.10
C LEU A 399 -25.15 19.80 2.61
N GLY A 400 -25.31 18.62 2.02
CA GLY A 400 -26.58 18.16 1.50
C GLY A 400 -27.63 17.91 2.58
N LEU A 401 -27.25 17.34 3.73
CA LEU A 401 -28.18 17.16 4.87
C LEU A 401 -28.49 18.49 5.58
N SER A 402 -27.61 19.49 5.47
CA SER A 402 -27.79 20.79 6.15
C SER A 402 -28.62 21.81 5.36
N ARG A 403 -28.58 21.77 4.02
CA ARG A 403 -29.26 22.74 3.16
C ARG A 403 -30.68 22.31 2.80
N GLU A 404 -30.87 21.09 2.33
CA GLU A 404 -32.17 20.61 1.82
C GLU A 404 -32.34 19.11 2.10
N PRO A 405 -32.69 18.72 3.34
CA PRO A 405 -32.79 17.31 3.73
C PRO A 405 -33.85 16.53 2.93
N GLU A 406 -34.88 17.20 2.40
CA GLU A 406 -35.98 16.59 1.66
C GLU A 406 -35.66 16.33 0.17
N ALA A 407 -34.69 17.06 -0.42
CA ALA A 407 -34.28 16.94 -1.82
C ALA A 407 -32.89 16.30 -2.00
N PHE A 408 -32.33 15.75 -0.92
CA PHE A 408 -30.96 15.27 -0.89
C PHE A 408 -30.72 14.13 -1.90
N THR A 409 -29.87 14.39 -2.89
CA THR A 409 -29.32 13.38 -3.78
C THR A 409 -27.81 13.33 -3.57
N PHE A 410 -27.30 12.24 -2.98
CA PHE A 410 -25.88 12.13 -2.59
C PHE A 410 -24.92 12.47 -3.73
N PHE A 411 -25.24 12.05 -4.96
CA PHE A 411 -24.34 12.21 -6.11
C PHE A 411 -24.28 13.64 -6.66
N SER A 412 -25.39 14.40 -6.61
CA SER A 412 -25.37 15.82 -6.97
C SER A 412 -24.57 16.60 -5.92
N ALA A 413 -24.86 16.37 -4.63
CA ALA A 413 -24.14 16.96 -3.51
C ALA A 413 -22.63 16.60 -3.53
N PHE A 414 -22.28 15.39 -3.98
CA PHE A 414 -20.90 14.95 -4.15
C PHE A 414 -20.20 15.70 -5.29
N ALA A 415 -20.85 15.85 -6.43
CA ALA A 415 -20.32 16.62 -7.57
C ALA A 415 -20.07 18.08 -7.19
N ASP A 416 -21.04 18.71 -6.52
CA ASP A 416 -20.94 20.10 -6.05
C ASP A 416 -19.86 20.25 -4.96
N SER A 417 -19.59 19.19 -4.20
CA SER A 417 -18.59 19.19 -3.14
C SER A 417 -17.16 18.86 -3.58
N MET A 418 -16.93 18.47 -4.85
CA MET A 418 -15.62 18.00 -5.31
C MET A 418 -14.50 19.01 -5.08
N ARG A 419 -14.77 20.31 -5.22
CA ARG A 419 -13.78 21.37 -5.01
C ARG A 419 -13.27 21.40 -3.57
N TRP A 420 -14.14 21.09 -2.61
CA TRP A 420 -13.84 21.05 -1.18
C TRP A 420 -12.99 19.85 -0.77
N GLY A 421 -13.04 18.76 -1.55
CA GLY A 421 -12.25 17.54 -1.29
C GLY A 421 -10.78 17.61 -1.73
N ILE A 422 -10.40 18.58 -2.57
CA ILE A 422 -9.04 18.68 -3.14
C ILE A 422 -7.99 18.93 -2.04
N LEU A 423 -8.23 19.91 -1.17
CA LEU A 423 -7.25 20.27 -0.14
C LEU A 423 -7.06 19.18 0.94
N PRO A 424 -8.14 18.57 1.50
CA PRO A 424 -8.01 17.41 2.37
C PRO A 424 -7.31 16.21 1.69
N ALA A 425 -7.52 15.98 0.39
CA ALA A 425 -6.85 14.92 -0.37
C ALA A 425 -5.33 15.14 -0.44
N LEU A 426 -4.92 16.36 -0.79
CA LEU A 426 -3.50 16.73 -0.81
C LEU A 426 -2.87 16.62 0.58
N MET A 427 -3.60 17.02 1.62
CA MET A 427 -3.15 16.89 3.01
C MET A 427 -3.00 15.42 3.42
N ALA A 428 -3.93 14.55 3.03
CA ALA A 428 -3.84 13.11 3.29
C ALA A 428 -2.61 12.48 2.62
N GLY A 429 -2.33 12.85 1.37
CA GLY A 429 -1.10 12.47 0.66
C GLY A 429 0.17 12.99 1.31
N PHE A 430 0.16 14.24 1.77
CA PHE A 430 1.28 14.85 2.48
C PHE A 430 1.56 14.17 3.82
N VAL A 431 0.53 13.87 4.60
CA VAL A 431 0.66 13.12 5.85
C VAL A 431 1.22 11.73 5.55
N ALA A 432 0.71 11.04 4.53
CA ALA A 432 1.24 9.75 4.08
C ALA A 432 2.73 9.82 3.71
N TYR A 433 3.15 10.87 3.01
CA TYR A 433 4.55 11.12 2.68
C TYR A 433 5.40 11.40 3.91
N GLN A 434 4.92 12.22 4.85
CA GLN A 434 5.65 12.55 6.08
C GLN A 434 5.80 11.35 7.02
N MET A 435 4.88 10.39 6.98
CA MET A 435 5.02 9.10 7.69
C MET A 435 6.26 8.32 7.24
N ASP A 436 6.74 8.56 6.01
CA ASP A 436 7.90 7.92 5.40
C ASP A 436 9.16 8.78 5.44
N ALA A 437 9.01 10.10 5.37
CA ALA A 437 10.08 11.07 5.61
C ALA A 437 10.34 11.26 7.11
N GLN A 438 10.62 10.16 7.81
CA GLN A 438 10.82 10.14 9.26
C GLN A 438 12.08 10.92 9.65
N VAL A 439 12.00 11.68 10.74
CA VAL A 439 13.10 12.56 11.19
C VAL A 439 13.82 11.93 12.39
N SER A 440 15.15 11.99 12.37
CA SER A 440 16.01 11.50 13.46
C SER A 440 15.71 12.21 14.79
N ASP A 441 15.84 11.49 15.91
CA ASP A 441 15.58 12.00 17.26
C ASP A 441 16.58 13.07 17.73
N GLU A 442 17.71 13.25 17.03
CA GLU A 442 18.82 14.13 17.43
C GLU A 442 18.78 15.56 16.84
N GLU A 443 17.68 15.98 16.21
CA GLU A 443 17.61 17.34 15.64
C GLU A 443 17.50 18.45 16.71
N PRO A 444 18.22 19.58 16.55
CA PRO A 444 18.11 20.71 17.46
C PRO A 444 16.71 21.36 17.39
N LYS A 445 16.16 21.72 18.56
CA LYS A 445 14.81 22.31 18.72
C LYS A 445 14.54 23.50 17.80
N SER A 446 15.56 24.32 17.51
CA SER A 446 15.47 25.45 16.59
C SER A 446 15.15 25.04 15.15
N ARG A 447 15.79 23.97 14.63
CA ARG A 447 15.47 23.42 13.30
C ARG A 447 14.09 22.78 13.27
N MET A 448 13.67 22.13 14.37
CA MET A 448 12.32 21.57 14.48
C MET A 448 11.25 22.67 14.34
N PHE A 449 11.44 23.80 15.03
CA PHE A 449 10.54 24.94 14.99
C PHE A 449 10.54 25.62 13.61
N LEU A 450 11.73 25.88 13.03
CA LEU A 450 11.84 26.48 11.70
C LEU A 450 11.17 25.61 10.62
N GLY A 451 11.35 24.29 10.68
CA GLY A 451 10.73 23.35 9.75
C GLY A 451 9.21 23.24 9.92
N ALA A 452 8.68 23.43 11.13
CA ALA A 452 7.24 23.53 11.36
C ALA A 452 6.66 24.83 10.77
N LEU A 453 7.34 25.97 10.97
CA LEU A 453 6.96 27.26 10.37
C LEU A 453 6.98 27.20 8.83
N ALA A 454 8.04 26.66 8.24
CA ALA A 454 8.14 26.53 6.79
C ALA A 454 6.99 25.71 6.20
N ARG A 455 6.67 24.56 6.81
CA ARG A 455 5.53 23.73 6.40
C ARG A 455 4.19 24.45 6.59
N PHE A 456 4.03 25.17 7.69
CA PHE A 456 2.83 25.98 7.94
C PHE A 456 2.61 26.99 6.81
N PHE A 457 3.62 27.81 6.48
CA PHE A 457 3.48 28.86 5.46
C PHE A 457 3.27 28.31 4.05
N VAL A 458 3.98 27.25 3.66
CA VAL A 458 3.80 26.63 2.34
C VAL A 458 2.38 26.10 2.19
N TRP A 459 1.87 25.38 3.19
CA TRP A 459 0.51 24.84 3.14
C TRP A 459 -0.57 25.91 3.31
N ALA A 460 -0.30 26.97 4.07
CA ALA A 460 -1.17 28.13 4.17
C ALA A 460 -1.39 28.79 2.80
N VAL A 461 -0.33 29.00 2.02
CA VAL A 461 -0.42 29.58 0.66
C VAL A 461 -1.22 28.66 -0.28
N ILE A 462 -0.92 27.36 -0.29
CA ILE A 462 -1.67 26.36 -1.09
C ILE A 462 -3.15 26.37 -0.70
N ALA A 463 -3.44 26.42 0.61
CA ALA A 463 -4.80 26.43 1.12
C ALA A 463 -5.58 27.67 0.69
N VAL A 464 -4.95 28.86 0.67
CA VAL A 464 -5.60 30.08 0.18
C VAL A 464 -5.97 29.96 -1.30
N VAL A 465 -5.06 29.48 -2.15
CA VAL A 465 -5.33 29.31 -3.59
C VAL A 465 -6.52 28.36 -3.82
N ILE A 466 -6.52 27.21 -3.14
CA ILE A 466 -7.59 26.22 -3.29
C ILE A 466 -8.90 26.71 -2.67
N ALA A 467 -8.86 27.39 -1.52
CA ALA A 467 -10.06 27.94 -0.89
C ALA A 467 -10.68 29.06 -1.72
N LEU A 468 -9.88 29.92 -2.36
CA LEU A 468 -10.37 30.95 -3.28
C LEU A 468 -11.07 30.34 -4.50
N TYR A 469 -10.53 29.25 -5.04
CA TYR A 469 -11.15 28.48 -6.13
C TYR A 469 -12.45 27.78 -5.70
N ALA A 470 -12.46 27.17 -4.51
CA ALA A 470 -13.64 26.48 -3.99
C ALA A 470 -14.79 27.44 -3.63
N THR A 471 -14.46 28.70 -3.33
CA THR A 471 -15.44 29.73 -2.91
C THR A 471 -15.88 30.65 -4.05
N ASP A 472 -15.47 30.39 -5.30
CA ASP A 472 -15.72 31.31 -6.41
C ASP A 472 -17.20 31.47 -6.80
N GLU A 473 -18.01 30.45 -6.52
CA GLU A 473 -19.46 30.46 -6.77
C GLU A 473 -20.28 31.12 -5.66
N LEU A 474 -19.66 31.52 -4.55
CA LEU A 474 -20.35 32.25 -3.50
C LEU A 474 -20.62 33.68 -3.97
N GLY A 475 -21.90 34.06 -3.98
CA GLY A 475 -22.35 35.38 -4.42
C GLY A 475 -21.82 36.52 -3.53
N PRO A 476 -21.97 37.79 -3.96
CA PRO A 476 -21.44 38.96 -3.24
C PRO A 476 -22.04 39.17 -1.84
N VAL A 477 -23.24 38.63 -1.57
CA VAL A 477 -23.89 38.66 -0.25
C VAL A 477 -23.18 37.73 0.76
N ASP A 478 -22.44 36.74 0.29
CA ASP A 478 -21.71 35.75 1.11
C ASP A 478 -20.22 36.08 1.26
N ALA A 479 -19.78 37.30 0.91
CA ALA A 479 -18.37 37.71 0.94
C ALA A 479 -17.73 37.55 2.34
N GLN A 480 -18.50 37.76 3.41
CA GLN A 480 -18.05 37.59 4.80
C GLN A 480 -17.81 36.10 5.14
N LEU A 481 -18.66 35.23 4.61
CA LEU A 481 -18.53 33.78 4.76
C LEU A 481 -17.31 33.28 3.97
N ARG A 482 -17.13 33.76 2.73
CA ARG A 482 -15.95 33.49 1.91
C ARG A 482 -14.66 33.87 2.61
N PHE A 483 -14.58 35.08 3.17
CA PHE A 483 -13.40 35.53 3.92
C PHE A 483 -13.10 34.63 5.12
N THR A 484 -14.12 34.30 5.91
CA THR A 484 -13.96 33.41 7.06
C THR A 484 -13.49 32.01 6.63
N ILE A 485 -14.06 31.45 5.56
CA ILE A 485 -13.67 30.13 5.05
C ILE A 485 -12.21 30.11 4.59
N VAL A 486 -11.77 31.12 3.85
CA VAL A 486 -10.39 31.19 3.36
C VAL A 486 -9.41 31.26 4.52
N VAL A 487 -9.65 32.15 5.49
CA VAL A 487 -8.75 32.32 6.64
C VAL A 487 -8.73 31.08 7.53
N THR A 488 -9.88 30.48 7.84
CA THR A 488 -9.93 29.24 8.66
C THR A 488 -9.25 28.07 7.95
N THR A 489 -9.44 27.93 6.64
CA THR A 489 -8.82 26.87 5.83
C THR A 489 -7.30 27.00 5.78
N LEU A 490 -6.78 28.24 5.71
CA LEU A 490 -5.35 28.54 5.83
C LEU A 490 -4.77 28.03 7.17
N PHE A 491 -5.42 28.35 8.28
CA PHE A 491 -4.94 27.96 9.60
C PHE A 491 -5.04 26.45 9.84
N VAL A 492 -6.12 25.80 9.37
CA VAL A 492 -6.29 24.35 9.47
C VAL A 492 -5.22 23.60 8.68
N ALA A 493 -5.04 23.92 7.40
CA ALA A 493 -4.05 23.25 6.56
C ALA A 493 -2.62 23.51 7.02
N GLY A 494 -2.31 24.76 7.39
CA GLY A 494 -1.01 25.13 7.94
C GLY A 494 -0.71 24.40 9.25
N ALA A 495 -1.66 24.35 10.19
CA ALA A 495 -1.49 23.68 11.48
C ALA A 495 -1.30 22.16 11.30
N LEU A 496 -2.12 21.52 10.47
CA LEU A 496 -1.97 20.10 10.12
C LEU A 496 -0.59 19.79 9.54
N ALA A 497 -0.11 20.62 8.61
CA ALA A 497 1.21 20.43 8.01
C ALA A 497 2.37 20.65 8.99
N ALA A 498 2.22 21.59 9.93
CA ALA A 498 3.21 21.85 10.97
C ALA A 498 3.38 20.66 11.92
N VAL A 499 2.26 20.03 12.31
CA VAL A 499 2.24 18.89 13.24
C VAL A 499 2.46 17.53 12.56
N ALA A 500 2.39 17.44 11.23
CA ALA A 500 2.66 16.24 10.44
C ALA A 500 4.16 15.85 10.47
N ARG A 501 4.67 15.50 11.65
CA ARG A 501 6.04 15.05 11.88
C ARG A 501 6.01 13.73 12.65
N PHE A 502 6.70 12.73 12.12
CA PHE A 502 6.74 11.39 12.68
C PHE A 502 8.16 11.07 13.16
N LYS A 503 8.26 10.52 14.38
CA LYS A 503 9.54 10.15 15.01
C LYS A 503 9.80 8.65 14.94
N THR A 504 11.07 8.26 14.78
CA THR A 504 11.54 6.88 14.97
C THR A 504 11.94 6.67 16.43
N VAL A 505 11.34 5.70 17.14
CA VAL A 505 11.92 5.22 18.40
C VAL A 505 12.88 4.09 18.06
N TYR A 506 14.18 4.33 18.21
CA TYR A 506 15.14 3.23 18.31
C TYR A 506 14.91 2.54 19.66
N LEU A 507 14.41 1.30 19.65
CA LEU A 507 14.63 0.42 20.79
C LEU A 507 16.12 0.09 20.80
N GLY A 508 16.87 0.93 21.50
CA GLY A 508 18.21 0.62 21.95
C GLY A 508 18.16 -0.66 22.78
N THR A 509 19.17 -1.50 22.56
CA THR A 509 19.67 -2.45 23.54
C THR A 509 19.60 -1.80 24.92
N ALA A 510 18.70 -2.28 25.77
CA ALA A 510 18.92 -2.14 27.20
C ALA A 510 20.14 -3.01 27.48
N ASP A 511 21.26 -2.35 27.72
CA ASP A 511 22.45 -2.96 28.28
C ASP A 511 22.06 -3.77 29.52
N GLY A 512 22.52 -5.01 29.52
CA GLY A 512 22.49 -5.98 30.61
C GLY A 512 23.48 -7.06 30.25
#